data_AF-A0A7X7VF27-F1
#
_entry.id   AF-A0A7X7VF27-F1
#
_cell.length_a   1.000
_cell.length_b   1.000
_cell.length_c   1.000
_cell.angle_alpha   90.00
_cell.angle_beta   90.00
_cell.angle_gamma   90.00
#
_symmetry.space_group_name_H-M   'P 1'
#
loop_
_entity.id
_entity.type
_entity.pdbx_description
1 polymer ?
#
loop_
_entity_poly.entity_id
_entity_poly.type
_entity_poly.pdbx_seq_one_letter_code
_entity_poly.pdbx_strand_id
1 'polypeptide(L)'
;MSNEQSRRSFLGRCAKCGGGCAALLAFGRVSRAQGSGTSSGQPQKPLDPKALCYCGIPQTYCEQQCELFKATRESDVELKRSVHERWEMKKKFGIDFDPDKIFCYGCKPGGKPLKVGMAECPVRVCPAAAGLESCVQCLDLASCDKSFWKEWPNAFELAKKLQARYAAQPGASLKHARK
;
A
#
# COMPACT_ATOMS: atom_id res chain seq x y z
N MET A 1 -21.34 -29.43 -18.80
CA MET A 1 -22.64 -28.76 -18.95
C MET A 1 -22.85 -27.89 -17.71
N SER A 2 -22.52 -26.61 -17.83
CA SER A 2 -22.53 -25.65 -16.72
C SER A 2 -23.96 -25.18 -16.44
N ASN A 3 -24.50 -25.48 -15.26
CA ASN A 3 -25.85 -25.08 -14.85
C ASN A 3 -25.78 -23.79 -14.04
N GLU A 4 -25.78 -22.65 -14.74
CA GLU A 4 -25.80 -21.33 -14.13
C GLU A 4 -27.26 -20.92 -13.86
N GLN A 5 -27.79 -21.33 -12.71
CA GLN A 5 -29.11 -20.86 -12.27
C GLN A 5 -29.01 -19.40 -11.79
N SER A 6 -29.28 -18.48 -12.71
CA SER A 6 -29.31 -17.04 -12.47
C SER A 6 -30.25 -16.68 -11.32
N ARG A 7 -29.75 -15.88 -10.36
CA ARG A 7 -30.45 -15.35 -9.17
C ARG A 7 -31.78 -14.66 -9.49
N ARG A 8 -32.01 -14.28 -10.75
CA ARG A 8 -33.28 -13.72 -11.26
C ARG A 8 -34.43 -14.73 -11.28
N SER A 9 -34.14 -16.02 -11.41
CA SER A 9 -35.16 -17.08 -11.43
C SER A 9 -35.78 -17.38 -10.06
N PHE A 10 -35.07 -17.07 -8.97
CA PHE A 10 -35.55 -17.25 -7.60
C PHE A 10 -36.56 -16.16 -7.21
N LEU A 11 -36.25 -14.89 -7.54
CA LEU A 11 -37.12 -13.75 -7.24
C LEU A 11 -38.44 -13.78 -8.03
N GLY A 12 -38.44 -14.36 -9.24
CA GLY A 12 -39.66 -14.56 -10.04
C GLY A 12 -40.60 -15.65 -9.51
N ARG A 13 -40.11 -16.61 -8.71
CA ARG A 13 -40.94 -17.67 -8.10
C ARG A 13 -41.63 -17.21 -6.82
N CYS A 14 -40.98 -16.34 -6.04
CA CYS A 14 -41.59 -15.77 -4.84
C CYS A 14 -42.72 -14.78 -5.12
N ALA A 15 -42.78 -14.19 -6.32
CA ALA A 15 -43.83 -13.25 -6.71
C ALA A 15 -45.15 -13.92 -7.21
N LYS A 16 -45.19 -15.25 -7.38
CA LYS A 16 -46.37 -15.99 -7.87
C LYS A 16 -47.16 -16.76 -6.80
N CYS A 17 -46.68 -16.80 -5.55
CA CYS A 17 -47.45 -17.32 -4.41
C CYS A 17 -47.87 -16.14 -3.53
N GLY A 18 -48.92 -15.44 -3.97
CA GLY A 18 -49.56 -14.38 -3.17
C GLY A 18 -50.12 -14.93 -1.86
N GLY A 19 -49.86 -14.20 -0.76
CA GLY A 19 -50.76 -14.12 0.38
C GLY A 19 -50.82 -15.32 1.34
N GLY A 20 -49.69 -15.78 1.89
CA GLY A 20 -49.73 -16.88 2.87
C GLY A 20 -48.51 -17.05 3.77
N CYS A 21 -47.87 -15.97 4.25
CA CYS A 21 -46.85 -16.10 5.30
C CYS A 21 -46.59 -14.80 6.09
N ALA A 22 -47.66 -14.04 6.39
CA ALA A 22 -47.56 -12.80 7.17
C ALA A 22 -47.63 -13.02 8.70
N ALA A 23 -47.65 -14.26 9.20
CA ALA A 23 -47.89 -14.56 10.62
C ALA A 23 -46.68 -15.10 11.41
N LEU A 24 -45.49 -15.25 10.81
CA LEU A 24 -44.30 -15.78 11.51
C LEU A 24 -43.11 -14.82 11.58
N LEU A 25 -43.29 -13.54 11.22
CA LEU A 25 -42.20 -12.54 11.20
C LEU A 25 -42.26 -11.52 12.35
N ALA A 26 -43.11 -11.73 13.36
CA ALA A 26 -43.30 -10.77 14.46
C ALA A 26 -42.58 -11.11 15.78
N PHE A 27 -41.76 -12.17 15.86
CA PHE A 27 -41.09 -12.58 17.10
C PHE A 27 -39.58 -12.85 16.97
N GLY A 28 -38.87 -12.04 16.18
CA GLY A 28 -37.40 -12.16 16.03
C GLY A 28 -36.62 -10.84 16.14
N ARG A 29 -37.23 -9.76 16.63
CA ARG A 29 -36.60 -8.42 16.69
C ARG A 29 -36.33 -7.90 18.09
N VAL A 30 -35.63 -8.69 18.92
CA VAL A 30 -34.90 -8.13 20.07
C VAL A 30 -33.57 -8.86 20.23
N SER A 31 -32.54 -8.38 19.53
CA SER A 31 -31.14 -8.49 19.97
C SER A 31 -30.37 -7.29 19.46
N ARG A 32 -30.56 -6.20 20.21
CA ARG A 32 -29.55 -5.23 20.64
C ARG A 32 -28.30 -5.11 19.77
N ALA A 33 -28.27 -4.04 18.97
CA ALA A 33 -27.05 -3.46 18.46
C ALA A 33 -26.26 -2.79 19.61
N GLN A 34 -25.10 -3.36 19.95
CA GLN A 34 -23.91 -2.71 20.53
C GLN A 34 -22.76 -3.59 20.02
N GLY A 35 -21.89 -3.15 19.11
CA GLY A 35 -20.99 -2.01 19.22
C GLY A 35 -19.58 -2.57 19.00
N SER A 36 -18.79 -1.90 18.17
CA SER A 36 -17.43 -2.25 17.72
C SER A 36 -17.34 -3.31 16.61
N GLY A 37 -17.45 -2.83 15.37
CA GLY A 37 -17.00 -3.57 14.20
C GLY A 37 -15.49 -3.78 14.25
N THR A 38 -15.07 -4.99 14.58
CA THR A 38 -13.79 -5.52 14.10
C THR A 38 -14.07 -6.13 12.74
N SER A 39 -13.69 -5.44 11.67
CA SER A 39 -13.65 -6.02 10.34
C SER A 39 -12.49 -7.03 10.26
N SER A 40 -12.66 -8.22 10.83
CA SER A 40 -11.66 -9.29 10.76
C SER A 40 -12.32 -10.57 10.27
N GLY A 41 -12.46 -10.69 8.95
CA GLY A 41 -13.02 -11.89 8.32
C GLY A 41 -12.74 -12.00 6.83
N GLN A 42 -11.80 -11.23 6.29
CA GLN A 42 -11.27 -11.49 4.95
C GLN A 42 -9.84 -12.01 5.12
N PRO A 43 -9.50 -13.19 4.58
CA PRO A 43 -8.14 -13.70 4.62
C PRO A 43 -7.22 -12.67 3.95
N GLN A 44 -6.30 -12.10 4.74
CA GLN A 44 -5.35 -11.11 4.23
C GLN A 44 -4.42 -11.80 3.23
N LYS A 45 -4.36 -11.27 2.00
CA LYS A 45 -3.45 -11.77 0.95
C LYS A 45 -2.01 -11.87 1.48
N PRO A 46 -1.21 -12.89 1.08
CA PRO A 46 0.23 -12.92 1.41
C PRO A 46 0.94 -11.61 1.02
N LEU A 47 1.87 -11.17 1.86
CA LEU A 47 2.64 -9.96 1.64
C LEU A 47 3.85 -10.31 0.76
N ASP A 48 3.91 -9.75 -0.44
CA ASP A 48 5.07 -9.84 -1.31
C ASP A 48 5.99 -8.62 -1.12
N PRO A 49 7.22 -8.78 -0.57
CA PRO A 49 8.17 -7.69 -0.44
C PRO A 49 8.53 -7.00 -1.77
N LYS A 50 8.40 -7.70 -2.92
CA LYS A 50 8.66 -7.10 -4.24
C LYS A 50 7.66 -6.01 -4.57
N ALA A 51 6.40 -6.21 -4.19
CA ALA A 51 5.29 -5.26 -4.37
C ALA A 51 5.33 -4.07 -3.38
N LEU A 52 6.35 -3.99 -2.52
CA LEU A 52 6.58 -2.88 -1.61
C LEU A 52 7.70 -1.97 -2.13
N CYS A 53 7.63 -0.71 -1.74
CA CYS A 53 8.79 0.17 -1.71
C CYS A 53 9.80 -0.36 -0.67
N TYR A 54 11.04 0.11 -0.75
CA TYR A 54 12.06 -0.34 0.20
C TYR A 54 11.70 -0.01 1.66
N CYS A 55 11.04 1.13 1.93
CA CYS A 55 10.55 1.48 3.26
C CYS A 55 9.29 0.71 3.71
N GLY A 56 8.74 -0.19 2.88
CA GLY A 56 7.55 -0.99 3.19
C GLY A 56 6.23 -0.40 2.70
N ILE A 57 6.19 0.85 2.25
CA ILE A 57 4.97 1.44 1.65
C ILE A 57 4.58 0.64 0.39
N PRO A 58 3.32 0.18 0.24
CA PRO A 58 2.89 -0.53 -0.97
C PRO A 58 3.10 0.29 -2.23
N GLN A 59 3.55 -0.32 -3.32
CA GLN A 59 3.73 0.40 -4.60
C GLN A 59 2.41 0.95 -5.15
N THR A 60 1.30 0.26 -4.87
CA THR A 60 -0.06 0.72 -5.21
C THR A 60 -0.39 2.10 -4.63
N TYR A 61 0.22 2.48 -3.49
CA TYR A 61 0.08 3.82 -2.96
C TYR A 61 0.66 4.87 -3.93
N CYS A 62 1.84 4.60 -4.51
CA CYS A 62 2.42 5.50 -5.51
C CYS A 62 1.51 5.62 -6.75
N GLU A 63 0.97 4.50 -7.23
CA GLU A 63 0.16 4.45 -8.44
C GLU A 63 -1.20 5.17 -8.29
N GLN A 64 -1.77 5.13 -7.09
CA GLN A 64 -3.11 5.63 -6.81
C GLN A 64 -3.14 7.02 -6.16
N GLN A 65 -2.14 7.34 -5.34
CA GLN A 65 -2.19 8.51 -4.44
C GLN A 65 -1.03 9.50 -4.67
N CYS A 66 0.05 9.12 -5.37
CA CYS A 66 1.20 10.01 -5.53
C CYS A 66 1.09 10.92 -6.75
N GLU A 67 0.92 12.21 -6.51
CA GLU A 67 0.79 13.24 -7.55
C GLU A 67 2.02 13.32 -8.46
N LEU A 68 3.24 13.20 -7.92
CA LEU A 68 4.45 13.25 -8.74
C LEU A 68 4.55 12.05 -9.70
N PHE A 69 4.17 10.87 -9.23
CA PHE A 69 4.15 9.66 -10.05
C PHE A 69 3.11 9.79 -11.16
N LYS A 70 1.90 10.26 -10.81
CA LYS A 70 0.85 10.60 -11.76
C LYS A 70 1.32 11.60 -12.81
N ALA A 71 1.90 12.73 -12.38
CA ALA A 71 2.38 13.78 -13.27
C ALA A 71 3.48 13.29 -14.23
N THR A 72 4.33 12.38 -13.77
CA THR A 72 5.37 11.77 -14.61
C THR A 72 4.76 10.85 -15.66
N ARG A 73 3.78 10.03 -15.29
CA ARG A 73 3.11 9.10 -16.20
C ARG A 73 2.28 9.83 -17.26
N GLU A 74 1.61 10.91 -16.86
CA GLU A 74 0.73 11.71 -17.72
C GLU A 74 1.47 12.83 -18.44
N SER A 75 2.78 12.98 -18.22
CA SER A 75 3.59 14.10 -18.74
C SER A 75 3.00 15.48 -18.41
N ASP A 76 2.37 15.59 -17.24
CA ASP A 76 1.68 16.80 -16.78
C ASP A 76 2.67 17.78 -16.14
N VAL A 77 3.08 18.78 -16.92
CA VAL A 77 4.05 19.80 -16.53
C VAL A 77 3.53 20.70 -15.40
N GLU A 78 2.24 21.02 -15.42
CA GLU A 78 1.63 21.91 -14.41
C GLU A 78 1.53 21.20 -13.06
N LEU A 79 1.15 19.91 -13.06
CA LEU A 79 1.16 19.12 -11.83
C LEU A 79 2.58 18.91 -11.30
N LYS A 80 3.59 18.72 -12.17
CA LYS A 80 5.01 18.69 -11.76
C LYS A 80 5.43 19.99 -11.07
N ARG A 81 5.01 21.15 -11.61
CA ARG A 81 5.30 22.47 -11.02
C ARG A 81 4.64 22.62 -9.65
N SER A 82 3.35 22.30 -9.55
CA SER A 82 2.61 22.34 -8.28
C SER A 82 3.26 21.46 -7.22
N VAL A 83 3.70 20.25 -7.59
CA VAL A 83 4.40 19.34 -6.68
C VAL A 83 5.75 19.89 -6.26
N HIS A 84 6.54 20.43 -7.20
CA HIS A 84 7.86 21.02 -6.91
C HIS A 84 7.76 22.13 -5.86
N GLU A 85 6.78 23.01 -6.00
CA GLU A 85 6.50 24.12 -5.08
C GLU A 85 5.99 23.61 -3.73
N ARG A 86 4.92 22.80 -3.71
CA ARG A 86 4.31 22.30 -2.46
C ARG A 86 5.26 21.43 -1.64
N TRP A 87 6.13 20.66 -2.29
CA TRP A 87 7.09 19.82 -1.59
C TRP A 87 8.37 20.57 -1.22
N GLU A 88 8.48 21.84 -1.57
CA GLU A 88 9.63 22.72 -1.34
C GLU A 88 10.93 22.13 -1.91
N MET A 89 10.89 21.57 -3.12
CA MET A 89 12.04 20.82 -3.68
C MET A 89 13.29 21.70 -3.86
N LYS A 90 13.11 22.98 -4.21
CA LYS A 90 14.22 23.94 -4.28
C LYS A 90 14.93 24.12 -2.94
N LYS A 91 14.17 24.22 -1.84
CA LYS A 91 14.72 24.39 -0.48
C LYS A 91 15.35 23.11 0.06
N LYS A 92 14.74 21.95 -0.21
CA LYS A 92 15.18 20.66 0.31
C LYS A 92 16.35 20.05 -0.47
N PHE A 93 16.37 20.25 -1.78
CA PHE A 93 17.33 19.59 -2.68
C PHE A 93 18.15 20.57 -3.53
N GLY A 94 17.90 21.88 -3.44
CA GLY A 94 18.64 22.88 -4.23
C GLY A 94 18.30 22.87 -5.71
N ILE A 95 17.16 22.28 -6.11
CA ILE A 95 16.80 22.09 -7.52
C ILE A 95 15.73 23.10 -7.95
N ASP A 96 16.04 23.93 -8.93
CA ASP A 96 15.06 24.77 -9.64
C ASP A 96 14.08 23.93 -10.45
N PHE A 97 12.89 24.49 -10.71
CA PHE A 97 11.89 23.76 -11.49
C PHE A 97 12.39 23.51 -12.92
N ASP A 98 12.47 22.24 -13.27
CA ASP A 98 12.80 21.74 -14.60
C ASP A 98 11.96 20.48 -14.86
N PRO A 99 11.02 20.49 -15.82
CA PRO A 99 10.10 19.38 -16.03
C PRO A 99 10.79 18.05 -16.37
N ASP A 100 12.02 18.10 -16.89
CA ASP A 100 12.82 16.93 -17.24
C ASP A 100 13.61 16.38 -16.03
N LYS A 101 13.80 17.19 -14.98
CA LYS A 101 14.41 16.75 -13.71
C LYS A 101 13.37 16.39 -12.65
N ILE A 102 12.16 16.94 -12.76
CA ILE A 102 11.05 16.66 -11.84
C ILE A 102 10.23 15.47 -12.36
N PHE A 103 10.66 14.27 -12.00
CA PHE A 103 10.01 13.00 -12.37
C PHE A 103 10.04 11.98 -11.24
N CYS A 104 9.18 10.97 -11.30
CA CYS A 104 9.19 9.83 -10.40
C CYS A 104 8.68 8.57 -11.11
N TYR A 105 9.52 7.54 -11.20
CA TYR A 105 9.18 6.22 -11.75
C TYR A 105 8.96 5.17 -10.65
N GLY A 106 8.69 5.62 -9.42
CA GLY A 106 8.49 4.76 -8.27
C GLY A 106 9.79 4.39 -7.55
N CYS A 107 9.64 3.74 -6.39
CA CYS A 107 10.76 3.44 -5.49
C CYS A 107 11.75 2.42 -6.07
N LYS A 108 11.30 1.53 -6.97
CA LYS A 108 12.11 0.50 -7.65
C LYS A 108 11.99 0.69 -9.17
N PRO A 109 12.62 1.71 -9.75
CA PRO A 109 12.37 2.12 -11.15
C PRO A 109 13.01 1.21 -12.21
N GLY A 110 13.72 0.14 -11.81
CA GLY A 110 14.45 -0.73 -12.73
C GLY A 110 15.53 0.05 -13.48
N GLY A 111 15.47 0.03 -14.81
CA GLY A 111 16.39 0.76 -15.69
C GLY A 111 16.07 2.25 -15.87
N LYS A 112 15.02 2.78 -15.24
CA LYS A 112 14.67 4.20 -15.32
C LYS A 112 15.46 5.04 -14.30
N PRO A 113 15.71 6.33 -14.57
CA PRO A 113 16.49 7.17 -13.66
C PRO A 113 15.81 7.34 -12.30
N LEU A 114 16.61 7.62 -11.28
CA LEU A 114 16.12 7.87 -9.92
C LEU A 114 15.60 9.31 -9.80
N LYS A 115 14.49 9.49 -9.09
CA LYS A 115 14.03 10.84 -8.68
C LYS A 115 15.09 11.48 -7.80
N VAL A 116 15.21 12.81 -7.85
CA VAL A 116 15.93 13.61 -6.85
C VAL A 116 15.73 13.08 -5.41
N GLY A 117 16.84 12.95 -4.67
CA GLY A 117 16.87 12.51 -3.28
C GLY A 117 16.75 11.00 -3.08
N MET A 118 16.47 10.21 -4.12
CA MET A 118 16.38 8.75 -4.00
C MET A 118 17.75 8.06 -3.95
N ALA A 119 18.79 8.66 -4.52
CA ALA A 119 20.14 8.10 -4.49
C ALA A 119 20.73 8.14 -3.08
N GLU A 120 20.33 9.14 -2.29
CA GLU A 120 20.79 9.39 -0.93
C GLU A 120 19.86 8.77 0.13
N CYS A 121 18.69 8.25 -0.29
CA CYS A 121 17.69 7.72 0.63
C CYS A 121 18.23 6.45 1.35
N PRO A 122 18.49 6.51 2.66
CA PRO A 122 19.25 5.46 3.36
C PRO A 122 18.44 4.17 3.51
N VAL A 123 17.11 4.26 3.51
CA VAL A 123 16.19 3.11 3.52
C VAL A 123 15.96 2.51 2.13
N ARG A 124 16.50 3.11 1.06
CA ARG A 124 16.57 2.51 -0.28
C ARG A 124 17.94 1.88 -0.51
N VAL A 125 19.01 2.64 -0.27
CA VAL A 125 20.39 2.21 -0.54
C VAL A 125 20.76 0.97 0.26
N CYS A 126 20.45 0.97 1.57
CA CYS A 126 20.81 -0.13 2.47
C CYS A 126 20.20 -1.49 2.06
N PRO A 127 18.87 -1.66 1.94
CA PRO A 127 18.31 -2.95 1.52
C PRO A 127 18.71 -3.32 0.09
N ALA A 128 18.84 -2.36 -0.84
CA ALA A 128 19.31 -2.64 -2.19
C ALA A 128 20.72 -3.25 -2.20
N ALA A 129 21.66 -2.68 -1.44
CA ALA A 129 23.02 -3.20 -1.31
C ALA A 129 23.06 -4.57 -0.62
N ALA A 130 22.17 -4.81 0.34
CA ALA A 130 22.06 -6.09 1.02
C ALA A 130 21.40 -7.20 0.16
N GLY A 131 20.78 -6.84 -0.98
CA GLY A 131 20.00 -7.77 -1.81
C GLY A 131 18.63 -8.09 -1.22
N LEU A 132 18.07 -7.17 -0.43
CA LEU A 132 16.72 -7.25 0.13
C LEU A 132 15.74 -6.50 -0.76
N GLU A 133 14.53 -7.02 -0.90
CA GLU A 133 13.47 -6.35 -1.65
C GLU A 133 12.83 -5.21 -0.85
N SER A 134 12.88 -5.28 0.47
CA SER A 134 12.31 -4.27 1.36
C SER A 134 12.93 -4.37 2.74
N CYS A 135 12.93 -3.26 3.48
CA CYS A 135 13.26 -3.22 4.90
C CYS A 135 12.39 -4.20 5.72
N VAL A 136 11.20 -4.57 5.22
CA VAL A 136 10.33 -5.60 5.79
C VAL A 136 11.06 -6.95 5.95
N GLN A 137 12.04 -7.26 5.08
CA GLN A 137 12.83 -8.50 5.15
C GLN A 137 14.07 -8.39 6.07
N CYS A 138 14.36 -7.21 6.63
CA CYS A 138 15.57 -6.96 7.40
C CYS A 138 15.40 -7.38 8.88
N LEU A 139 16.13 -8.39 9.35
CA LEU A 139 16.10 -8.82 10.76
C LEU A 139 16.41 -7.68 11.74
N ASP A 140 17.23 -6.73 11.31
CA ASP A 140 17.70 -5.61 12.14
C ASP A 140 16.75 -4.40 12.10
N LEU A 141 15.57 -4.52 11.49
CA LEU A 141 14.63 -3.39 11.35
C LEU A 141 14.24 -2.79 12.70
N ALA A 142 13.99 -3.63 13.72
CA ALA A 142 13.55 -3.19 15.04
C ALA A 142 14.56 -2.25 15.73
N SER A 143 15.86 -2.48 15.51
CA SER A 143 16.96 -1.67 16.06
C SER A 143 17.53 -0.67 15.05
N CYS A 144 16.92 -0.52 13.88
CA CYS A 144 17.41 0.38 12.83
C CYS A 144 17.23 1.84 13.23
N ASP A 145 18.31 2.61 13.18
CA ASP A 145 18.41 3.98 13.69
C ASP A 145 18.64 5.04 12.60
N LYS A 146 18.49 4.66 11.32
CA LYS A 146 18.68 5.53 10.16
C LYS A 146 17.83 6.79 10.29
N SER A 147 18.40 7.95 9.90
CA SER A 147 17.77 9.28 10.00
C SER A 147 16.35 9.32 9.42
N PHE A 148 16.13 8.61 8.31
CA PHE A 148 14.81 8.49 7.67
C PHE A 148 13.71 8.07 8.66
N TRP A 149 13.97 7.14 9.58
CA TRP A 149 12.95 6.69 10.54
C TRP A 149 12.64 7.74 11.62
N LYS A 150 13.59 8.62 11.92
CA LYS A 150 13.40 9.76 12.84
C LYS A 150 12.55 10.84 12.20
N GLU A 151 12.75 11.09 10.90
CA GLU A 151 11.96 12.04 10.12
C GLU A 151 10.54 11.51 9.81
N TRP A 152 10.41 10.19 9.63
CA TRP A 152 9.15 9.53 9.22
C TRP A 152 8.76 8.39 10.18
N PRO A 153 8.43 8.70 11.46
CA PRO A 153 8.15 7.67 12.47
C PRO A 153 6.93 6.81 12.11
N ASN A 154 5.91 7.39 11.48
CA ASN A 154 4.74 6.64 11.02
C ASN A 154 5.10 5.60 9.94
N ALA A 155 6.05 5.91 9.06
CA ALA A 155 6.54 4.95 8.07
C ALA A 155 7.33 3.82 8.74
N PHE A 156 8.07 4.13 9.82
CA PHE A 156 8.81 3.12 10.57
C PHE A 156 7.86 2.13 11.25
N GLU A 157 6.83 2.63 11.91
CA GLU A 157 5.81 1.80 12.56
C GLU A 157 5.03 0.94 11.55
N LEU A 158 4.73 1.49 10.37
CA LEU A 158 4.16 0.71 9.27
C LEU A 158 5.13 -0.41 8.84
N ALA A 159 6.41 -0.11 8.64
CA ALA A 159 7.41 -1.10 8.23
C ALA A 159 7.53 -2.24 9.26
N LYS A 160 7.54 -1.95 10.56
CA LYS A 160 7.55 -2.95 11.64
C LYS A 160 6.30 -3.83 11.62
N LYS A 161 5.11 -3.23 11.47
CA LYS A 161 3.85 -3.99 11.35
C LYS A 161 3.86 -4.92 10.14
N LEU A 162 4.35 -4.44 9.00
CA LEU A 162 4.47 -5.23 7.78
C LEU A 162 5.51 -6.35 7.92
N GLN A 163 6.62 -6.11 8.61
CA GLN A 163 7.60 -7.14 8.94
C GLN A 163 6.99 -8.24 9.81
N ALA A 164 6.27 -7.89 10.89
CA ALA A 164 5.61 -8.89 11.72
C ALA A 164 4.64 -9.75 10.91
N ARG A 165 3.85 -9.12 10.03
CA ARG A 165 2.96 -9.83 9.10
C ARG A 165 3.71 -10.69 8.10
N TYR A 166 4.86 -10.24 7.60
CA TYR A 166 5.71 -11.02 6.68
C TYR A 166 6.29 -12.23 7.41
N ALA A 167 6.87 -12.04 8.59
CA ALA A 167 7.50 -13.09 9.39
C ALA A 167 6.53 -14.22 9.77
N ALA A 168 5.25 -13.90 9.96
CA ALA A 168 4.21 -14.88 10.25
C ALA A 168 3.77 -15.73 9.04
N GLN A 169 4.22 -15.40 7.82
CA GLN A 169 3.84 -16.15 6.62
C GLN A 169 4.73 -17.38 6.41
N PRO A 170 4.17 -18.51 5.96
CA PRO A 170 4.96 -19.68 5.58
C PRO A 170 5.99 -19.33 4.51
N GLY A 171 7.25 -19.74 4.72
CA GLY A 171 8.34 -19.49 3.78
C GLY A 171 8.91 -18.06 3.80
N ALA A 172 8.50 -17.23 4.76
CA ALA A 172 9.12 -15.93 4.96
C ALA A 172 10.61 -16.08 5.32
N SER A 173 11.46 -15.27 4.70
CA SER A 173 12.90 -15.25 4.95
C SER A 173 13.32 -13.85 5.37
N LEU A 174 13.66 -13.72 6.65
CA LEU A 174 14.29 -12.52 7.18
C LEU A 174 15.82 -12.68 7.13
N LYS A 175 16.53 -11.60 6.84
CA LYS A 175 18.00 -11.58 6.71
C LYS A 175 18.58 -10.36 7.39
N HIS A 176 19.79 -10.46 7.93
CA HIS A 176 20.51 -9.28 8.43
C HIS A 176 20.89 -8.35 7.27
N ALA A 177 20.89 -7.05 7.54
CA ALA A 177 21.53 -6.11 6.64
C ALA A 177 23.04 -6.35 6.71
N ARG A 178 23.68 -6.66 5.58
CA ARG A 178 25.14 -6.71 5.52
C ARG A 178 25.67 -5.31 5.85
N LYS A 179 26.48 -5.22 6.90
CA LYS A 179 27.13 -3.98 7.35
C LYS A 179 28.26 -3.61 6.41
#